data_AF-Q3UET6-F1
#
_entry.id   AF-Q3UET6-F1
#
_cell.length_a   1.000
_cell.length_b   1.000
_cell.length_c   1.000
_cell.angle_alpha   90.00
_cell.angle_beta   90.00
_cell.angle_gamma   90.00
#
_symmetry.space_group_name_H-M   'P 1'
#
loop_
_entity.id
_entity.type
_entity.pdbx_description
1 polymer ?
#
loop_
_entity_poly.entity_id
_entity_poly.type
_entity_poly.pdbx_seq_one_letter_code
_entity_poly.pdbx_strand_id
1 'polypeptide(L)'
;MLFCSCQDQACAERRRQTILPSCSYEDKEKPNCLDLRSLCRTDHLCRSRLADFHANCRASYRTITSCPADNYQACLGSYAGMIGFDMTPNYVDSNPTGIVVSPWCNCRGSGNMEEECEKFLKDFTENPCLRNAIQAFGNGTDVNMSPKGPTFSATQAPRVEKTPSLPDDLSDSTSLGTSVITTCTSIQEQGLKANNSKELSMCFTELTTNISPGSKKVIKLYSGSCRARLSTALTALPLLMVTLAQ
;
A
#
# COMPACT_ATOMS: atom_id res chain seq x y z
N MET A 1 -1.13 12.63 1.96
CA MET A 1 -2.01 12.28 3.09
C MET A 1 -1.29 11.41 4.11
N LEU A 2 -0.77 10.23 3.72
CA LEU A 2 -0.17 9.27 4.66
C LEU A 2 1.02 9.82 5.48
N PHE A 3 1.91 10.60 4.86
CA PHE A 3 3.16 11.06 5.47
C PHE A 3 3.19 12.57 5.77
N CYS A 4 2.06 13.19 6.12
CA CYS A 4 2.07 14.63 6.45
C CYS A 4 2.85 14.91 7.75
N SER A 5 3.53 16.06 7.81
CA SER A 5 4.11 16.59 9.04
C SER A 5 3.00 17.15 9.94
N CYS A 6 3.22 17.14 11.26
CA CYS A 6 2.24 17.60 12.24
C CYS A 6 2.91 18.40 13.35
N GLN A 7 2.21 19.42 13.85
CA GLN A 7 2.64 20.25 14.98
C GLN A 7 1.78 20.02 16.23
N ASP A 8 0.59 19.44 16.06
CA ASP A 8 -0.36 19.17 17.13
C ASP A 8 -0.89 17.72 17.07
N GLN A 9 -1.53 17.31 18.18
CA GLN A 9 -2.09 15.97 18.34
C GLN A 9 -3.23 15.70 17.34
N ALA A 10 -4.01 16.73 16.97
CA ALA A 10 -5.16 16.58 16.09
C ALA A 10 -4.73 16.22 14.66
N CYS A 11 -3.68 16.86 14.14
CA CYS A 11 -3.05 16.49 12.89
C CYS A 11 -2.49 15.06 12.96
N ALA A 12 -1.79 14.73 14.04
CA ALA A 12 -1.16 13.42 14.19
C ALA A 12 -2.19 12.28 14.28
N GLU A 13 -3.31 12.50 14.96
CA GLU A 13 -4.44 11.56 14.98
C GLU A 13 -5.05 11.43 13.58
N ARG A 14 -5.27 12.55 12.85
CA ARG A 14 -5.75 12.49 11.47
C ARG A 14 -4.82 11.67 10.59
N ARG A 15 -3.50 11.82 10.75
CA ARG A 15 -2.49 11.03 10.04
C ARG A 15 -2.60 9.55 10.39
N ARG A 16 -2.68 9.19 11.67
CA ARG A 16 -2.87 7.80 12.15
C ARG A 16 -4.17 7.17 11.62
N GLN A 17 -5.22 7.98 11.46
CA GLN A 17 -6.53 7.55 10.96
C GLN A 17 -6.62 7.40 9.44
N THR A 18 -5.55 7.71 8.69
CA THR A 18 -5.55 7.67 7.20
C THR A 18 -6.01 6.33 6.64
N ILE A 19 -5.68 5.23 7.31
CA ILE A 19 -6.05 3.87 6.87
C ILE A 19 -7.24 3.28 7.62
N LEU A 20 -7.91 4.03 8.50
CA LEU A 20 -8.96 3.52 9.41
C LEU A 20 -8.47 2.32 10.25
N PRO A 21 -7.52 2.54 11.19
CA PRO A 21 -6.86 1.46 11.92
C PRO A 21 -7.80 0.50 12.63
N SER A 22 -8.98 0.94 13.07
CA SER A 22 -9.96 0.09 13.74
C SER A 22 -10.56 -1.04 12.88
N CYS A 23 -10.42 -0.98 11.54
CA CYS A 23 -10.84 -2.06 10.62
C CYS A 23 -9.65 -2.64 9.85
N SER A 24 -8.54 -1.90 9.66
CA SER A 24 -7.42 -2.33 8.79
C SER A 24 -6.11 -2.68 9.51
N TYR A 25 -5.98 -2.41 10.80
CA TYR A 25 -4.70 -2.51 11.52
C TYR A 25 -4.87 -3.14 12.91
N GLU A 26 -5.78 -2.62 13.71
CA GLU A 26 -6.06 -3.09 15.05
C GLU A 26 -6.90 -4.38 14.99
N ASP A 27 -6.50 -5.38 15.78
CA ASP A 27 -7.27 -6.59 16.04
C ASP A 27 -7.32 -6.84 17.56
N LYS A 28 -8.20 -7.74 18.00
CA LYS A 28 -8.43 -8.08 19.41
C LYS A 28 -7.15 -8.50 20.13
N GLU A 29 -6.26 -9.17 19.42
CA GLU A 29 -5.02 -9.71 19.93
C GLU A 29 -3.85 -9.19 19.09
N LYS A 30 -2.70 -8.97 19.75
CA LYS A 30 -1.44 -8.67 19.08
C LYS A 30 -0.60 -9.95 19.02
N PRO A 31 -0.49 -10.61 17.85
CA PRO A 31 0.31 -11.82 17.71
C PRO A 31 1.81 -11.55 17.88
N ASN A 32 2.59 -12.61 17.95
CA ASN A 32 4.04 -12.52 17.86
C ASN A 32 4.46 -12.03 16.46
N CYS A 33 5.43 -11.12 16.38
CA CYS A 33 5.85 -10.56 15.09
C CYS A 33 6.48 -11.61 14.15
N LEU A 34 7.14 -12.64 14.68
CA LEU A 34 7.73 -13.71 13.86
C LEU A 34 6.66 -14.63 13.27
N ASP A 35 5.56 -14.85 14.00
CA ASP A 35 4.40 -15.59 13.50
C ASP A 35 3.68 -14.80 12.41
N LEU A 36 3.43 -13.50 12.65
CA LEU A 36 2.82 -12.62 11.66
C LEU A 36 3.69 -12.51 10.38
N ARG A 37 5.02 -12.46 10.54
CA ARG A 37 5.98 -12.51 9.44
C ARG A 37 5.89 -13.83 8.67
N SER A 38 5.72 -14.94 9.37
CA SER A 38 5.59 -16.26 8.76
C SER A 38 4.27 -16.37 7.98
N LEU A 39 3.16 -15.85 8.51
CA LEU A 39 1.88 -15.76 7.82
C LEU A 39 2.00 -14.92 6.54
N CYS A 40 2.55 -13.72 6.62
CA CYS A 40 2.80 -12.86 5.46
C CYS A 40 3.65 -13.55 4.37
N ARG A 41 4.62 -14.38 4.77
CA ARG A 41 5.46 -15.13 3.82
C ARG A 41 4.72 -16.24 3.07
N THR A 42 3.55 -16.68 3.54
CA THR A 42 2.70 -17.63 2.82
C THR A 42 1.92 -16.99 1.68
N ASP A 43 1.63 -15.69 1.78
CA ASP A 43 1.00 -14.91 0.71
C ASP A 43 2.07 -14.34 -0.23
N HIS A 44 1.92 -14.56 -1.54
CA HIS A 44 2.93 -14.16 -2.51
C HIS A 44 3.10 -12.64 -2.60
N LEU A 45 2.00 -11.88 -2.46
CA LEU A 45 2.03 -10.43 -2.56
C LEU A 45 2.60 -9.82 -1.28
N CYS A 46 2.13 -10.23 -0.10
CA CYS A 46 2.66 -9.80 1.19
C CYS A 46 4.16 -10.09 1.30
N ARG A 47 4.58 -11.30 0.92
CA ARG A 47 6.00 -11.69 0.89
C ARG A 47 6.83 -10.76 0.02
N SER A 48 6.34 -10.43 -1.18
CA SER A 48 7.04 -9.52 -2.09
C SER A 48 7.15 -8.12 -1.49
N ARG A 49 6.03 -7.58 -0.98
CA ARG A 49 6.00 -6.22 -0.40
C ARG A 49 6.88 -6.10 0.84
N LEU A 50 6.91 -7.13 1.69
CA LEU A 50 7.81 -7.18 2.84
C LEU A 50 9.28 -7.27 2.42
N ALA A 51 9.60 -8.00 1.35
CA ALA A 51 10.95 -8.05 0.80
C ALA A 51 11.37 -6.68 0.23
N ASP A 52 10.49 -6.01 -0.52
CA ASP A 52 10.73 -4.68 -1.07
C ASP A 52 10.96 -3.65 0.06
N PHE A 53 10.20 -3.74 1.15
CA PHE A 53 10.41 -2.91 2.33
C PHE A 53 11.80 -3.13 2.93
N HIS A 54 12.21 -4.36 3.19
CA HIS A 54 13.56 -4.62 3.70
C HIS A 54 14.67 -4.24 2.71
N ALA A 55 14.43 -4.31 1.40
CA ALA A 55 15.42 -3.92 0.40
C ALA A 55 15.61 -2.39 0.37
N ASN A 56 14.51 -1.63 0.43
CA ASN A 56 14.52 -0.19 0.19
C ASN A 56 14.56 0.66 1.46
N CYS A 57 14.14 0.12 2.61
CA CYS A 57 14.13 0.84 3.89
C CYS A 57 15.17 0.36 4.90
N ARG A 58 15.93 -0.71 4.63
CA ARG A 58 16.95 -1.16 5.58
C ARG A 58 17.94 -0.05 5.89
N ALA A 59 18.12 0.23 7.17
CA ALA A 59 19.04 1.26 7.63
C ALA A 59 20.48 0.98 7.16
N SER A 60 21.12 2.00 6.61
CA SER A 60 22.50 1.98 6.13
C SER A 60 23.30 3.09 6.80
N TYR A 61 24.39 2.74 7.48
CA TYR A 61 25.31 3.71 8.09
C TYR A 61 26.32 4.30 7.09
N ARG A 62 26.24 3.91 5.82
CA ARG A 62 27.18 4.35 4.76
C ARG A 62 26.67 5.54 3.95
N THR A 63 25.40 5.91 4.15
CA THR A 63 24.64 6.86 3.33
C THR A 63 24.19 8.02 4.20
N ILE A 64 24.16 9.23 3.64
CA ILE A 64 23.86 10.46 4.40
C ILE A 64 22.43 10.42 4.96
N THR A 65 21.50 9.93 4.15
CA THR A 65 20.08 9.84 4.50
C THR A 65 19.74 8.66 5.43
N SER A 66 20.73 7.79 5.69
CA SER A 66 20.58 6.44 6.25
C SER A 66 19.80 5.44 5.38
N CYS A 67 19.36 5.82 4.17
CA CYS A 67 18.64 4.95 3.25
C CYS A 67 19.55 4.37 2.15
N PRO A 68 19.26 3.16 1.63
CA PRO A 68 19.91 2.61 0.46
C PRO A 68 19.86 3.59 -0.72
N ALA A 69 21.02 3.83 -1.36
CA ALA A 69 21.18 4.75 -2.49
C ALA A 69 20.62 6.18 -2.26
N ASP A 70 20.53 6.60 -1.00
CA ASP A 70 19.92 7.86 -0.58
C ASP A 70 18.48 8.09 -1.08
N ASN A 71 17.75 7.01 -1.36
CA ASN A 71 16.46 7.06 -2.04
C ASN A 71 15.26 6.97 -1.07
N TYR A 72 14.78 8.12 -0.61
CA TYR A 72 13.57 8.20 0.24
C TYR A 72 12.31 7.68 -0.46
N GLN A 73 12.15 7.92 -1.75
CA GLN A 73 10.94 7.54 -2.49
C GLN A 73 10.80 6.02 -2.58
N ALA A 74 11.89 5.29 -2.80
CA ALA A 74 11.88 3.84 -2.82
C ALA A 74 11.44 3.26 -1.46
N CYS A 75 11.94 3.83 -0.36
CA CYS A 75 11.54 3.41 0.97
C CYS A 75 10.05 3.72 1.24
N LEU A 76 9.59 4.95 1.00
CA LEU A 76 8.20 5.35 1.24
C LEU A 76 7.21 4.55 0.37
N GLY A 77 7.56 4.29 -0.89
CA GLY A 77 6.76 3.46 -1.78
C GLY A 77 6.66 2.02 -1.28
N SER A 78 7.77 1.45 -0.79
CA SER A 78 7.78 0.09 -0.23
C SER A 78 7.00 0.00 1.09
N TYR A 79 7.11 1.01 1.95
CA TYR A 79 6.31 1.14 3.17
C TYR A 79 4.81 1.18 2.87
N ALA A 80 4.39 2.11 1.98
CA ALA A 80 3.00 2.24 1.59
C ALA A 80 2.49 0.97 0.89
N GLY A 81 3.38 0.26 0.19
CA GLY A 81 3.09 -0.99 -0.47
C GLY A 81 2.72 -2.16 0.45
N MET A 82 3.01 -2.09 1.74
CA MET A 82 2.60 -3.11 2.73
C MET A 82 1.19 -2.89 3.29
N ILE A 83 0.59 -1.71 3.09
CA ILE A 83 -0.75 -1.40 3.58
C ILE A 83 -1.78 -2.26 2.83
N GLY A 84 -2.63 -2.96 3.57
CA GLY A 84 -3.64 -3.88 3.03
C GLY A 84 -3.25 -5.35 3.08
N PHE A 85 -2.12 -5.69 3.69
CA PHE A 85 -1.68 -7.08 3.93
C PHE A 85 -1.53 -7.38 5.43
N ASP A 86 -1.25 -8.64 5.78
CA ASP A 86 -1.07 -9.07 7.19
C ASP A 86 -0.01 -8.23 7.94
N MET A 87 1.03 -7.77 7.23
CA MET A 87 2.10 -6.93 7.78
C MET A 87 1.83 -5.43 7.62
N THR A 88 0.56 -4.99 7.61
CA THR A 88 0.19 -3.56 7.47
C THR A 88 0.81 -2.74 8.61
N PRO A 89 1.72 -1.78 8.32
CA PRO A 89 2.23 -0.89 9.34
C PRO A 89 1.29 0.31 9.55
N ASN A 90 1.29 0.88 10.75
CA ASN A 90 0.66 2.17 11.01
C ASN A 90 1.41 2.94 12.11
N TYR A 91 1.07 4.21 12.30
CA TYR A 91 1.52 5.01 13.45
C TYR A 91 0.98 4.39 14.75
N VAL A 92 1.86 4.19 15.72
CA VAL A 92 1.53 3.52 16.99
C VAL A 92 0.75 4.42 17.95
N ASP A 93 0.97 5.73 17.84
CA ASP A 93 0.34 6.76 18.63
C ASP A 93 0.09 8.01 17.76
N SER A 94 -0.39 9.07 18.41
CA SER A 94 -0.68 10.35 17.76
C SER A 94 0.32 11.42 18.19
N ASN A 95 1.59 11.05 18.41
CA ASN A 95 2.64 12.00 18.75
C ASN A 95 3.01 12.86 17.51
N PRO A 96 3.03 14.21 17.62
CA PRO A 96 3.35 15.08 16.48
C PRO A 96 4.78 14.90 15.96
N THR A 97 5.76 14.77 16.86
CA THR A 97 7.21 14.75 16.54
C THR A 97 7.82 13.36 16.65
N GLY A 98 7.32 12.54 17.58
CA GLY A 98 7.76 11.17 17.83
C GLY A 98 7.21 10.16 16.83
N ILE A 99 7.53 10.31 15.54
CA ILE A 99 7.05 9.38 14.50
C ILE A 99 7.59 7.97 14.76
N VAL A 100 6.71 7.06 15.19
CA VAL A 100 6.98 5.64 15.34
C VAL A 100 5.89 4.87 14.63
N VAL A 101 6.30 3.92 13.79
CA VAL A 101 5.40 3.05 13.03
C VAL A 101 5.73 1.60 13.33
N SER A 102 4.72 0.74 13.34
CA SER A 102 4.92 -0.70 13.48
C SER A 102 3.79 -1.47 12.81
N PRO A 103 3.99 -2.76 12.48
CA PRO A 103 2.88 -3.68 12.27
C PRO A 103 2.13 -3.97 13.58
N TRP A 104 0.94 -4.57 13.49
CA TRP A 104 0.13 -4.96 14.65
C TRP A 104 0.64 -6.27 15.27
N CYS A 105 1.80 -6.22 15.93
CA CYS A 105 2.38 -7.36 16.63
C CYS A 105 3.26 -6.91 17.81
N ASN A 106 3.76 -7.86 18.59
CA ASN A 106 4.80 -7.62 19.60
C ASN A 106 5.74 -8.84 19.70
N CYS A 107 6.76 -8.77 20.56
CA CYS A 107 7.74 -9.84 20.76
C CYS A 107 7.50 -10.72 22.00
N ARG A 108 6.32 -10.63 22.63
CA ARG A 108 5.97 -11.54 23.73
C ARG A 108 5.83 -12.96 23.19
N GLY A 109 6.26 -13.94 23.97
CA GLY A 109 6.20 -15.35 23.59
C GLY A 109 7.25 -15.79 22.56
N SER A 110 8.26 -14.96 22.25
CA SER A 110 9.32 -15.33 21.29
C SER A 110 10.30 -16.38 21.84
N GLY A 111 10.43 -16.49 23.17
CA GLY A 111 11.40 -17.40 23.80
C GLY A 111 12.83 -17.10 23.38
N ASN A 112 13.53 -18.09 22.85
CA ASN A 112 14.90 -17.94 22.34
C ASN A 112 15.01 -17.07 21.07
N MET A 113 13.88 -16.74 20.43
CA MET A 113 13.83 -15.92 19.21
C MET A 113 13.54 -14.44 19.50
N GLU A 114 13.57 -14.01 20.77
CA GLU A 114 13.26 -12.64 21.19
C GLU A 114 14.16 -11.62 20.51
N GLU A 115 15.47 -11.85 20.45
CA GLU A 115 16.42 -10.95 19.77
C GLU A 115 16.11 -10.82 18.27
N GLU A 116 15.76 -11.93 17.60
CA GLU A 116 15.38 -11.89 16.18
C GLU A 116 14.07 -11.12 15.98
N CYS A 117 13.10 -11.33 16.87
CA CYS A 117 11.83 -10.61 16.84
C CYS A 117 12.04 -9.11 17.02
N GLU A 118 12.82 -8.71 18.03
CA GLU A 118 13.11 -7.30 18.28
C GLU A 118 13.85 -6.67 17.12
N LYS A 119 14.84 -7.37 16.55
CA LYS A 119 15.56 -6.90 15.37
C LYS A 119 14.62 -6.67 14.19
N PHE A 120 13.69 -7.59 13.95
CA PHE A 120 12.66 -7.42 12.92
C PHE A 120 11.75 -6.23 13.21
N LEU A 121 11.31 -6.05 14.45
CA LEU A 121 10.42 -4.94 14.82
C LEU A 121 11.14 -3.58 14.73
N LYS A 122 12.44 -3.54 15.05
CA LYS A 122 13.30 -2.35 14.96
C LYS A 122 13.46 -1.82 13.53
N ASP A 123 13.32 -2.67 12.51
CA ASP A 123 13.28 -2.22 11.11
C ASP A 123 12.08 -1.29 10.83
N PHE A 124 11.07 -1.27 11.69
CA PHE A 124 9.94 -0.34 11.65
C PHE A 124 10.04 0.77 12.70
N THR A 125 10.31 0.41 13.97
CA THR A 125 10.20 1.34 15.10
C THR A 125 11.43 2.21 15.32
N GLU A 126 12.62 1.69 15.01
CA GLU A 126 13.93 2.32 15.29
C GLU A 126 14.75 2.53 14.02
N ASN A 127 14.08 2.68 12.88
CA ASN A 127 14.73 2.78 11.58
C ASN A 127 14.98 4.24 11.18
N PRO A 128 16.25 4.70 11.16
CA PRO A 128 16.57 6.08 10.77
C PRO A 128 16.24 6.37 9.30
N CYS A 129 16.36 5.41 8.38
CA CYS A 129 15.96 5.62 6.98
C CYS A 129 14.47 5.97 6.89
N LEU A 130 13.62 5.13 7.48
CA LEU A 130 12.17 5.31 7.42
C LEU A 130 11.74 6.60 8.14
N ARG A 131 12.30 6.87 9.32
CA ARG A 131 12.04 8.12 10.07
C ARG A 131 12.40 9.34 9.25
N ASN A 132 13.61 9.37 8.68
CA ASN A 132 14.09 10.50 7.89
C ASN A 132 13.26 10.68 6.61
N ALA A 133 12.88 9.58 5.96
CA ALA A 133 12.06 9.62 4.74
C ALA A 133 10.67 10.23 5.01
N ILE A 134 9.98 9.78 6.07
CA ILE A 134 8.66 10.32 6.44
C ILE A 134 8.77 11.80 6.81
N GLN A 135 9.80 12.18 7.59
CA GLN A 135 10.02 13.57 7.97
C GLN A 135 10.35 14.46 6.77
N ALA A 136 11.24 14.02 5.88
CA ALA A 136 11.62 14.76 4.68
C ALA A 136 10.42 14.97 3.75
N PHE A 137 9.61 13.93 3.52
CA PHE A 137 8.40 14.03 2.72
C PHE A 137 7.38 14.99 3.36
N GLY A 138 7.14 14.87 4.66
CA GLY A 138 6.20 15.74 5.38
C GLY A 138 6.62 17.22 5.39
N ASN A 139 7.91 17.50 5.28
CA ASN A 139 8.47 18.85 5.23
C ASN A 139 8.68 19.37 3.80
N GLY A 140 8.50 18.52 2.77
CA GLY A 140 8.76 18.86 1.37
C GLY A 140 10.24 18.98 1.00
N THR A 141 11.13 18.29 1.72
CA THR A 141 12.59 18.31 1.48
C THR A 141 13.12 17.05 0.76
N ASP A 142 12.24 16.12 0.41
CA ASP A 142 12.55 14.85 -0.27
C ASP A 142 12.99 15.02 -1.73
N VAL A 143 12.59 16.11 -2.39
CA VAL A 143 12.94 16.42 -3.79
C VAL A 143 14.44 16.65 -4.03
N ASN A 144 15.22 17.00 -3.00
CA ASN A 144 16.66 17.22 -3.13
C ASN A 144 17.49 15.94 -3.09
N MET A 145 16.89 14.80 -2.73
CA MET A 145 17.59 13.52 -2.50
C MET A 145 17.20 12.42 -3.48
N SER A 146 16.31 12.70 -4.46
CA SER A 146 16.07 11.74 -5.54
C SER A 146 17.39 11.51 -6.30
N PRO A 147 17.80 10.25 -6.56
CA PRO A 147 18.90 9.97 -7.44
C PRO A 147 18.66 10.69 -8.76
N LYS A 148 19.61 11.53 -9.19
CA LYS A 148 19.61 12.10 -10.55
C LYS A 148 19.65 10.93 -11.52
N GLY A 149 18.49 10.45 -11.94
CA GLY A 149 18.38 9.61 -13.11
C GLY A 149 18.91 10.37 -14.33
N PRO A 150 19.39 9.68 -15.37
CA PRO A 150 19.72 10.35 -16.62
C PRO A 150 18.48 11.09 -17.12
N THR A 151 18.61 12.39 -17.37
CA THR A 151 17.59 13.20 -18.02
C THR A 151 17.29 12.61 -19.39
N PHE A 152 16.18 11.90 -19.52
CA PHE A 152 15.66 11.59 -20.84
C PHE A 152 15.04 12.88 -21.39
N SER A 153 15.68 13.45 -22.41
CA SER A 153 15.13 14.61 -23.12
C SER A 153 13.85 14.16 -23.82
N ALA A 154 12.72 14.74 -23.41
CA ALA A 154 11.43 14.48 -24.04
C ALA A 154 11.54 14.89 -25.52
N THR A 155 11.43 13.91 -26.43
CA THR A 155 11.35 14.18 -27.86
C THR A 155 10.04 14.93 -28.12
N GLN A 156 10.13 16.16 -28.64
CA GLN A 156 8.96 16.96 -28.98
C GLN A 156 8.16 16.28 -30.10
N ALA A 157 6.84 16.26 -29.96
CA ALA A 157 5.94 15.78 -31.00
C ALA A 157 6.00 16.70 -32.24
N PRO A 158 6.02 16.18 -33.47
CA PRO A 158 6.00 17.00 -34.68
C PRO A 158 4.70 17.81 -34.79
N ARG A 159 4.84 19.13 -34.95
CA ARG A 159 3.76 20.05 -35.31
C ARG A 159 3.25 19.73 -36.72
N VAL A 160 1.94 19.51 -36.89
CA VAL A 160 1.28 19.55 -38.20
C VAL A 160 0.52 20.86 -38.30
N GLU A 161 0.92 21.72 -39.24
CA GLU A 161 0.26 23.00 -39.53
C GLU A 161 -0.27 23.02 -40.98
N LYS A 162 -1.59 22.82 -41.08
CA LYS A 162 -2.62 23.47 -41.91
C LYS A 162 -2.43 23.67 -43.44
N THR A 163 -3.41 23.22 -44.21
CA THR A 163 -3.93 23.93 -45.41
C THR A 163 -5.46 23.70 -45.55
N PRO A 164 -6.28 24.67 -46.02
CA PRO A 164 -7.74 24.71 -45.78
C PRO A 164 -8.66 24.39 -47.00
N SER A 165 -9.89 23.90 -46.69
CA SER A 165 -11.23 24.10 -47.33
C SER A 165 -11.41 23.77 -48.84
N LEU A 166 -12.45 23.05 -49.35
CA LEU A 166 -13.94 23.18 -49.27
C LEU A 166 -14.60 22.06 -50.18
N PRO A 167 -15.94 21.95 -50.45
CA PRO A 167 -16.80 20.83 -50.02
C PRO A 167 -17.53 20.02 -51.16
N ASP A 168 -18.58 19.29 -50.74
CA ASP A 168 -19.63 18.51 -51.46
C ASP A 168 -19.21 17.08 -51.90
N ASP A 169 -19.96 16.00 -51.64
CA ASP A 169 -21.41 15.83 -51.75
C ASP A 169 -21.96 14.65 -50.91
N LEU A 170 -23.29 14.65 -50.79
CA LEU A 170 -24.22 13.79 -50.06
C LEU A 170 -24.13 12.28 -50.40
N SER A 171 -24.17 11.40 -49.38
CA SER A 171 -24.92 10.13 -49.48
C SER A 171 -25.22 9.51 -48.11
N ASP A 172 -26.52 9.31 -47.87
CA ASP A 172 -27.14 8.66 -46.72
C ASP A 172 -27.03 7.13 -46.86
N SER A 173 -26.68 6.43 -45.78
CA SER A 173 -26.94 5.00 -45.57
C SER A 173 -26.69 4.62 -44.12
N THR A 174 -27.79 4.29 -43.45
CA THR A 174 -27.88 3.68 -42.13
C THR A 174 -27.23 2.28 -42.13
N SER A 175 -26.34 2.01 -41.17
CA SER A 175 -25.99 0.64 -40.79
C SER A 175 -25.49 0.57 -39.35
N LEU A 176 -26.09 -0.37 -38.63
CA LEU A 176 -25.84 -0.76 -37.24
C LEU A 176 -24.43 -1.34 -37.10
N GLY A 177 -23.62 -0.83 -36.16
CA GLY A 177 -22.27 -1.37 -35.93
C GLY A 177 -21.69 -0.96 -34.59
N THR A 178 -21.89 -1.80 -33.58
CA THR A 178 -21.20 -1.76 -32.29
C THR A 178 -19.68 -1.82 -32.50
N SER A 179 -18.98 -0.69 -32.35
CA SER A 179 -17.52 -0.64 -32.49
C SER A 179 -16.83 -0.84 -31.14
N VAL A 180 -16.36 -2.06 -30.89
CA VAL A 180 -15.39 -2.38 -29.83
C VAL A 180 -14.01 -1.95 -30.32
N ILE A 181 -13.37 -1.00 -29.64
CA ILE A 181 -12.00 -0.58 -29.95
C ILE A 181 -11.04 -1.58 -29.29
N THR A 182 -10.50 -2.50 -30.09
CA THR A 182 -9.36 -3.33 -29.71
C THR A 182 -8.09 -2.69 -30.27
N THR A 183 -7.28 -2.10 -29.40
CA THR A 183 -5.94 -1.63 -29.75
C THR A 183 -4.94 -2.77 -29.56
N CYS A 184 -4.41 -3.30 -30.67
CA CYS A 184 -3.24 -4.17 -30.70
C CYS A 184 -2.00 -3.32 -31.07
N THR A 185 -0.96 -3.34 -30.24
CA THR A 185 0.36 -2.79 -30.57
C THR A 185 1.18 -3.85 -31.33
N SER A 186 1.62 -3.51 -32.53
CA SER A 186 2.55 -4.30 -33.35
C SER A 186 3.99 -4.15 -32.84
N ILE A 187 4.65 -5.25 -32.48
CA ILE A 187 6.11 -5.31 -32.29
C ILE A 187 6.77 -5.52 -33.65
N GLN A 188 7.72 -4.65 -34.03
CA GLN A 188 8.61 -4.86 -35.18
C GLN A 188 9.75 -5.81 -34.79
N GLU A 189 9.79 -6.99 -35.39
CA GLU A 189 10.96 -7.89 -35.40
C GLU A 189 12.02 -7.38 -36.40
N GLN A 190 13.26 -7.19 -35.94
CA GLN A 190 14.46 -7.40 -36.75
C GLN A 190 15.09 -8.72 -36.29
N GLY A 191 15.07 -9.71 -37.16
CA GLY A 191 15.36 -11.10 -36.82
C GLY A 191 16.84 -11.42 -36.63
N LEU A 192 17.10 -12.45 -35.82
CA LEU A 192 18.10 -13.50 -36.10
C LEU A 192 17.87 -14.74 -35.20
N LYS A 193 17.49 -15.84 -35.86
CA LYS A 193 17.56 -17.28 -35.48
C LYS A 193 16.82 -17.81 -34.23
N ALA A 194 15.88 -18.72 -34.54
CA ALA A 194 15.08 -19.53 -33.63
C ALA A 194 15.89 -20.53 -32.78
N ASN A 195 15.45 -20.73 -31.54
CA ASN A 195 15.43 -22.06 -30.92
C ASN A 195 14.21 -22.22 -30.01
N ASN A 196 13.55 -23.38 -30.11
CA ASN A 196 12.24 -23.65 -29.53
C ASN A 196 12.27 -23.80 -28.00
N SER A 197 11.39 -23.09 -27.29
CA SER A 197 10.69 -23.67 -26.14
C SER A 197 9.39 -22.92 -25.85
N LYS A 198 8.35 -23.69 -25.52
CA LYS A 198 6.94 -23.31 -25.43
C LYS A 198 6.70 -22.26 -24.34
N GLU A 199 6.15 -21.11 -24.71
CA GLU A 199 5.55 -20.18 -23.74
C GLU A 199 4.06 -20.01 -24.02
N LEU A 200 3.26 -20.34 -23.00
CA LEU A 200 1.80 -20.30 -22.98
C LEU A 200 1.36 -18.85 -22.83
N SER A 201 1.02 -18.19 -23.95
CA SER A 201 0.35 -16.88 -23.93
C SER A 201 -1.07 -17.05 -23.40
N MET A 202 -1.34 -16.57 -22.18
CA MET A 202 -2.69 -16.41 -21.66
C MET A 202 -3.08 -14.93 -21.74
N CYS A 203 -3.88 -14.58 -22.75
CA CYS A 203 -4.59 -13.31 -22.78
C CYS A 203 -5.68 -13.29 -21.71
N PHE A 204 -5.73 -12.22 -20.91
CA PHE A 204 -6.80 -11.96 -19.95
C PHE A 204 -8.10 -11.65 -20.71
N THR A 205 -9.17 -12.40 -20.42
CA THR A 205 -10.54 -12.00 -20.78
C THR A 205 -11.25 -11.70 -19.45
N GLU A 206 -11.74 -10.48 -19.26
CA GLU A 206 -12.63 -10.18 -18.15
C GLU A 206 -13.92 -10.99 -18.29
N LEU A 207 -14.26 -11.80 -17.28
CA LEU A 207 -15.54 -12.50 -17.22
C LEU A 207 -16.53 -11.70 -16.38
N THR A 208 -17.57 -11.19 -17.05
CA THR A 208 -18.81 -10.74 -16.44
C THR A 208 -19.53 -11.90 -15.76
N THR A 209 -20.06 -11.63 -14.57
CA THR A 209 -20.78 -12.56 -13.69
C THR A 209 -22.04 -13.12 -14.34
N ASN A 210 -22.15 -14.46 -14.39
CA ASN A 210 -23.44 -15.16 -14.47
C ASN A 210 -23.45 -16.35 -13.51
N ILE A 211 -24.47 -16.37 -12.64
CA ILE A 211 -24.70 -17.35 -11.57
C ILE A 211 -25.55 -18.51 -12.09
N SER A 212 -25.13 -19.77 -11.86
CA SER A 212 -26.01 -20.92 -11.52
C SER A 212 -25.22 -22.21 -11.22
N PRO A 213 -25.81 -23.23 -10.56
CA PRO A 213 -25.24 -23.83 -9.34
C PRO A 213 -24.63 -25.25 -9.51
N GLY A 214 -23.75 -25.61 -8.57
CA GLY A 214 -23.61 -26.98 -8.09
C GLY A 214 -22.21 -27.61 -8.19
N SER A 215 -21.43 -27.56 -7.10
CA SER A 215 -20.69 -28.70 -6.52
C SER A 215 -19.83 -28.24 -5.34
N LYS A 216 -19.93 -28.98 -4.23
CA LYS A 216 -19.40 -28.63 -2.91
C LYS A 216 -17.88 -28.82 -2.84
N LYS A 217 -17.13 -27.74 -2.59
CA LYS A 217 -15.87 -27.75 -1.82
C LYS A 217 -15.82 -26.48 -0.96
N VAL A 218 -15.95 -26.65 0.35
CA VAL A 218 -15.87 -25.54 1.32
C VAL A 218 -14.39 -25.25 1.57
N ILE A 219 -13.87 -24.23 0.89
CA ILE A 219 -12.62 -23.56 1.29
C ILE A 219 -13.03 -22.41 2.20
N LYS A 220 -12.64 -22.48 3.47
CA LYS A 220 -12.94 -21.46 4.48
C LYS A 220 -11.97 -20.29 4.27
N LEU A 221 -12.32 -19.37 3.37
CA LEU A 221 -11.70 -18.05 3.32
C LEU A 221 -12.17 -17.24 4.53
N TYR A 222 -11.24 -16.88 5.42
CA TYR A 222 -11.48 -15.84 6.42
C TYR A 222 -11.52 -14.49 5.69
N SER A 223 -12.67 -14.17 5.11
CA SER A 223 -13.02 -12.79 4.80
C SER A 223 -13.45 -12.15 6.11
N GLY A 224 -12.60 -11.29 6.66
CA GLY A 224 -12.93 -10.42 7.79
C GLY A 224 -14.03 -9.45 7.38
N SER A 225 -15.28 -9.86 7.57
CA SER A 225 -16.44 -8.98 7.42
C SER A 225 -16.40 -7.94 8.55
N CYS A 226 -16.09 -6.67 8.22
CA CYS A 226 -16.25 -5.54 9.14
C CYS A 226 -17.76 -5.39 9.45
N ARG A 227 -18.21 -6.00 10.56
CA ARG A 227 -19.54 -5.74 11.14
C ARG A 227 -19.47 -4.40 11.87
N ALA A 228 -20.07 -3.37 11.28
CA ALA A 228 -20.43 -2.17 12.00
C ALA A 228 -21.38 -2.55 13.16
N ARG A 229 -20.98 -2.30 14.41
CA ARG A 229 -21.88 -2.39 15.56
C ARG A 229 -22.48 -1.01 15.82
N LEU A 230 -23.80 -0.96 15.88
CA LEU A 230 -24.58 0.16 16.37
C LEU A 230 -24.37 0.27 17.90
N SER A 231 -23.78 1.35 18.38
CA SER A 231 -23.59 1.60 19.81
C SER A 231 -24.93 1.90 20.47
N THR A 232 -25.43 0.97 21.29
CA THR A 232 -26.51 1.25 22.24
C THR A 232 -25.94 2.01 23.44
N ALA A 233 -26.31 3.28 23.57
CA ALA A 233 -26.01 4.10 24.75
C ALA A 233 -26.80 3.56 25.96
N LEU A 234 -26.09 3.11 27.00
CA LEU A 234 -26.68 2.91 28.32
C LEU A 234 -26.62 4.25 29.08
N THR A 235 -27.78 4.86 29.27
CA THR A 235 -27.99 5.99 30.18
C THR A 235 -27.95 5.49 31.63
N ALA A 236 -26.96 5.90 32.40
CA ALA A 236 -26.92 5.68 33.85
C ALA A 236 -27.77 6.78 34.56
N LEU A 237 -28.80 6.38 35.30
CA LEU A 237 -29.49 7.24 36.27
C LEU A 237 -28.65 7.36 37.55
N PRO A 238 -28.60 8.54 38.21
CA PRO A 238 -27.98 8.66 39.52
C PRO A 238 -29.01 8.34 40.63
N LEU A 239 -28.68 7.40 41.53
CA LEU A 239 -29.39 7.26 42.80
C LEU A 239 -28.90 8.34 43.79
N LEU A 240 -29.80 9.25 44.18
CA LEU A 240 -29.65 10.08 45.37
C LEU A 240 -29.76 9.19 46.61
N MET A 241 -28.73 9.15 47.45
CA MET A 241 -28.83 8.65 48.83
C MET A 241 -29.19 9.82 49.74
N VAL A 242 -30.44 9.82 50.22
CA VAL A 242 -30.91 10.66 51.32
C VAL A 242 -30.48 9.97 52.61
N THR A 243 -29.57 10.56 53.38
CA THR A 243 -29.33 10.20 54.78
C THR A 243 -30.05 11.21 55.66
N LEU A 244 -31.09 10.77 56.37
CA LEU A 244 -31.80 11.53 57.38
C LEU A 244 -31.58 10.86 58.75
N ALA A 245 -31.37 11.73 59.73
CA ALA A 245 -31.09 11.57 61.16
C ALA A 245 -31.67 10.33 61.87
N GLN A 246 -30.87 9.73 62.76
CA GLN A 246 -31.01 9.84 64.22
C GLN A 246 -29.80 9.24 64.94
#